data_AF-A0A5K0ZTD4-F1
#
_entry.id   AF-A0A5K0ZTD4-F1
#
_cell.length_a   1.000
_cell.length_b   1.000
_cell.length_c   1.000
_cell.angle_alpha   90.00
_cell.angle_beta   90.00
_cell.angle_gamma   90.00
#
_symmetry.space_group_name_H-M   'P 1'
#
loop_
_entity.id
_entity.type
_entity.pdbx_description
1 polymer ?
#
loop_
_entity_poly.entity_id
_entity_poly.type
_entity_poly.pdbx_seq_one_letter_code
_entity_poly.pdbx_strand_id
1 'polypeptide(L)'
;VTLFAVHCAGCFNYLLADGYPDPRRTWIGAVVPNFKQESLWTRYVMAIYWSITTFSTTGYGDLHAQNVREMLFGIMYMLFNLGLTAYIIGNMTNLVVHGTSRTRNF
;
A
#
# COMPACT_ATOMS: atom_id res chain seq x y z
N VAL A 1 -4.16 1.17 12.91
CA VAL A 1 -4.59 0.23 11.84
C VAL A 1 -3.93 0.54 10.50
N THR A 2 -3.99 1.79 10.02
CA THR A 2 -3.41 2.21 8.73
C THR A 2 -1.92 1.94 8.61
N LEU A 3 -1.12 2.37 9.59
CA LEU A 3 0.33 2.15 9.58
C LEU A 3 0.70 0.66 9.50
N PHE A 4 0.00 -0.18 10.28
CA PHE A 4 0.22 -1.62 10.28
C PHE A 4 -0.17 -2.25 8.93
N ALA A 5 -1.31 -1.85 8.36
CA ALA A 5 -1.75 -2.33 7.05
C ALA A 5 -0.75 -2.00 5.94
N VAL A 6 -0.25 -0.76 5.90
CA VAL A 6 0.75 -0.33 4.92
C VAL A 6 2.09 -1.06 5.12
N HIS A 7 2.55 -1.22 6.36
CA HIS A 7 3.79 -1.97 6.63
C HIS A 7 3.67 -3.44 6.20
N CYS A 8 2.62 -4.12 6.63
CA CYS A 8 2.42 -5.53 6.32
C CYS A 8 2.26 -5.76 4.81
N ALA A 9 1.48 -4.92 4.11
CA ALA A 9 1.29 -5.06 2.67
C ALA A 9 2.58 -4.80 1.88
N GLY A 10 3.35 -3.77 2.25
CA GLY A 10 4.66 -3.50 1.64
C GLY A 10 5.64 -4.65 1.81
N CYS A 11 5.79 -5.16 3.05
CA CYS A 11 6.66 -6.31 3.33
C CYS A 11 6.21 -7.59 2.61
N PHE A 12 4.90 -7.84 2.53
CA PHE A 12 4.36 -9.00 1.83
C PHE A 12 4.59 -8.91 0.31
N ASN A 13 4.37 -7.73 -0.29
CA ASN A 13 4.63 -7.52 -1.71
C ASN A 13 6.12 -7.67 -2.08
N TYR A 14 7.00 -7.25 -1.17
CA TYR A 14 8.43 -7.47 -1.33
C TYR A 14 8.81 -8.96 -1.22
N LEU A 15 8.20 -9.71 -0.29
CA LEU A 15 8.42 -11.16 -0.16
C LEU A 15 7.96 -11.91 -1.42
N LEU A 16 6.85 -11.48 -2.04
CA LEU A 16 6.40 -11.99 -3.33
C LEU A 16 7.43 -11.75 -4.44
N ALA A 17 8.04 -10.57 -4.48
CA ALA A 17 9.07 -10.25 -5.47
C ALA A 17 10.38 -11.02 -5.23
N ASP A 18 10.81 -11.18 -3.97
CA ASP A 18 12.06 -11.89 -3.65
C ASP A 18 11.99 -13.40 -3.94
N GLY A 19 10.80 -14.00 -3.73
CA GLY A 19 10.52 -15.40 -3.99
C GLY A 19 10.16 -15.74 -5.45
N TYR A 20 10.16 -14.77 -6.37
CA TYR A 20 9.85 -15.00 -7.78
C TYR A 20 11.08 -15.50 -8.56
N PRO A 21 10.96 -16.51 -9.44
CA PRO A 21 12.11 -17.09 -10.15
C PRO A 21 12.87 -16.14 -11.07
N ASP A 22 12.16 -15.17 -11.68
CA ASP A 22 12.75 -14.15 -12.55
C ASP A 22 12.70 -12.77 -11.87
N PRO A 23 13.80 -12.30 -11.26
CA PRO A 23 13.82 -11.06 -10.51
C PRO A 23 13.39 -9.84 -11.34
N ARG A 24 13.60 -9.87 -12.67
CA ARG A 24 13.30 -8.72 -13.55
C ARG A 24 11.81 -8.57 -13.86
N ARG A 25 11.02 -9.63 -13.69
CA ARG A 25 9.57 -9.66 -13.94
C ARG A 25 8.78 -9.48 -12.65
N THR A 26 9.24 -8.54 -11.82
CA THR A 26 8.62 -8.16 -10.55
C THR A 26 8.40 -6.65 -10.52
N TRP A 27 7.53 -6.17 -9.64
CA TRP A 27 7.22 -4.75 -9.51
C TRP A 27 8.45 -3.87 -9.25
N ILE A 28 9.41 -4.37 -8.47
CA ILE A 28 10.65 -3.66 -8.12
C ILE A 28 11.77 -3.94 -9.12
N GLY A 29 11.89 -5.18 -9.60
CA GLY A 29 12.98 -5.58 -10.50
C GLY A 29 12.86 -5.04 -11.91
N ALA A 30 11.67 -4.61 -12.33
CA ALA A 30 11.47 -3.88 -13.58
C ALA A 30 12.12 -2.49 -13.57
N VAL A 31 12.16 -1.84 -12.39
CA VAL A 31 12.75 -0.50 -12.21
C VAL A 31 14.21 -0.59 -11.76
N VAL A 32 14.50 -1.52 -10.85
CA VAL A 32 15.83 -1.74 -10.28
C VAL A 32 16.26 -3.19 -10.52
N PRO A 33 16.94 -3.48 -11.65
CA PRO A 33 17.28 -4.86 -12.04
C PRO A 33 18.08 -5.64 -11.00
N ASN A 34 18.90 -4.95 -10.20
CA ASN A 34 19.75 -5.54 -9.15
C ASN A 34 19.27 -5.20 -7.73
N PHE A 35 17.96 -5.07 -7.51
CA PHE A 35 17.40 -4.65 -6.21
C PHE A 35 17.82 -5.51 -5.01
N LYS A 36 18.32 -6.74 -5.23
CA LYS A 36 18.83 -7.60 -4.14
C LYS A 36 20.17 -7.14 -3.57
N GLN A 37 20.96 -6.39 -4.34
CA GLN A 37 22.25 -5.83 -3.92
C GLN A 37 22.09 -4.46 -3.23
N GLU A 38 20.91 -3.85 -3.34
CA GLU A 38 20.59 -2.60 -2.67
C GLU A 38 20.50 -2.76 -1.15
N SER A 39 20.72 -1.65 -0.45
CA SER A 39 20.59 -1.62 1.01
C SER A 39 19.18 -2.02 1.46
N LEU A 40 19.07 -2.64 2.63
CA LEU A 40 17.77 -2.99 3.22
C LEU A 40 16.88 -1.75 3.39
N TRP A 41 17.48 -0.60 3.71
CA TRP A 41 16.77 0.66 3.84
C TRP A 41 16.14 1.11 2.52
N THR A 42 16.90 1.06 1.42
CA THR A 42 16.41 1.41 0.07
C THR A 42 15.27 0.49 -0.36
N ARG A 43 15.39 -0.82 -0.08
CA ARG A 43 14.39 -1.84 -0.41
C ARG A 43 13.09 -1.63 0.39
N TYR A 44 13.21 -1.36 1.69
CA TYR A 44 12.08 -1.07 2.57
C TYR A 44 11.39 0.25 2.21
N VAL A 45 12.19 1.31 2.06
CA VAL A 45 12.03 2.45 1.15
C VAL A 45 10.87 2.35 0.16
N MET A 46 11.22 1.70 -0.95
CA MET A 46 10.39 1.48 -2.11
C MET A 46 9.15 0.63 -1.81
N ALA A 47 9.26 -0.39 -0.96
CA ALA A 47 8.12 -1.26 -0.61
C ALA A 47 7.02 -0.49 0.13
N ILE A 48 7.40 0.36 1.08
CA ILE A 48 6.45 1.24 1.78
C ILE A 48 5.89 2.30 0.84
N TYR A 49 6.72 2.88 -0.02
CA TYR A 49 6.27 3.84 -1.02
C TYR A 49 5.23 3.25 -1.99
N TRP A 50 5.44 2.02 -2.49
CA TRP A 50 4.44 1.31 -3.28
C TRP A 50 3.14 1.07 -2.49
N SER A 51 3.27 0.64 -1.23
CA SER A 51 2.13 0.31 -0.39
C SER A 51 1.29 1.54 -0.02
N ILE A 52 1.93 2.69 0.23
CA ILE A 52 1.25 3.93 0.62
C ILE A 52 0.59 4.61 -0.59
N THR A 53 1.24 4.64 -1.75
CA THR A 53 0.67 5.24 -2.98
C THR A 53 -0.57 4.47 -3.47
N THR A 54 -0.59 3.15 -3.26
CA THR A 54 -1.76 2.31 -3.52
C THR A 54 -2.83 2.49 -2.44
N PHE A 55 -2.45 2.58 -1.15
CA PHE A 55 -3.37 2.81 -0.04
C PHE A 55 -4.09 4.16 -0.14
N SER A 56 -3.36 5.23 -0.46
CA SER A 56 -3.91 6.57 -0.66
C SER A 56 -4.63 6.74 -1.99
N THR A 57 -4.75 5.68 -2.80
CA THR A 57 -5.37 5.70 -4.13
C THR A 57 -4.74 6.72 -5.09
N THR A 58 -3.47 7.08 -4.87
CA THR A 58 -2.74 8.03 -5.72
C THR A 58 -2.27 7.38 -7.01
N GLY A 59 -1.63 6.20 -6.90
CA GLY A 59 -1.31 5.32 -8.04
C GLY A 59 -0.52 5.97 -9.18
N TYR A 60 0.71 6.42 -8.94
CA TYR A 60 1.57 7.01 -9.99
C TYR A 60 1.89 6.05 -11.15
N GLY A 61 1.92 4.74 -10.89
CA GLY A 61 2.17 3.71 -11.91
C GLY A 61 3.65 3.40 -12.17
N ASP A 62 4.56 4.12 -11.52
CA ASP A 62 6.01 3.87 -11.52
C ASP A 62 6.36 2.47 -10.97
N LEU A 63 5.64 2.02 -9.95
CA LEU A 63 5.76 0.69 -9.37
C LEU A 63 4.44 -0.06 -9.54
N HIS A 64 4.42 -1.01 -10.46
CA HIS A 64 3.23 -1.80 -10.77
C HIS A 64 3.56 -3.28 -10.95
N ALA A 65 2.57 -4.13 -10.68
CA ALA A 65 2.71 -5.58 -10.79
C ALA A 65 3.07 -6.01 -12.22
N GLN A 66 4.08 -6.88 -12.35
CA GLN A 66 4.53 -7.42 -13.64
C GLN A 66 4.14 -8.89 -13.82
N ASN A 67 3.76 -9.56 -12.73
CA ASN A 67 3.41 -10.96 -12.73
C ASN A 67 2.01 -11.18 -12.16
N VAL A 68 1.42 -12.33 -12.50
CA VAL A 68 0.04 -12.67 -12.12
C VAL A 68 -0.12 -12.80 -10.60
N ARG A 69 0.94 -13.19 -9.88
CA ARG A 69 0.93 -13.34 -8.42
C ARG A 69 0.83 -11.98 -7.71
N GLU A 70 1.63 -11.02 -8.14
CA GLU A 70 1.58 -9.62 -7.69
C GLU A 70 0.26 -8.97 -8.09
N MET A 71 -0.25 -9.23 -9.30
CA MET A 71 -1.57 -8.73 -9.72
C MET A 71 -2.68 -9.21 -8.80
N LEU A 72 -2.70 -10.51 -8.47
CA LEU A 72 -3.70 -11.08 -7.56
C LEU A 72 -3.60 -10.45 -6.16
N PHE A 73 -2.38 -10.27 -5.64
CA PHE A 73 -2.17 -9.59 -4.37
C PHE A 73 -2.64 -8.13 -4.41
N GLY A 74 -2.30 -7.41 -5.48
CA GLY A 74 -2.72 -6.03 -5.70
C GLY A 74 -4.24 -5.87 -5.71
N ILE A 75 -4.97 -6.76 -6.38
CA ILE A 75 -6.45 -6.75 -6.39
C ILE A 75 -7.01 -6.90 -4.96
N MET A 76 -6.53 -7.90 -4.22
CA MET A 76 -6.98 -8.13 -2.84
C MET A 76 -6.68 -6.94 -1.93
N TYR A 77 -5.49 -6.34 -2.09
CA TYR A 77 -5.07 -5.17 -1.32
C TYR A 77 -5.91 -3.93 -1.66
N MET A 78 -6.23 -3.68 -2.94
CA MET A 78 -7.10 -2.57 -3.35
C MET A 78 -8.52 -2.72 -2.79
N LEU A 79 -9.09 -3.93 -2.81
CA LEU A 79 -10.40 -4.20 -2.21
C LEU A 79 -10.40 -3.95 -0.70
N PHE A 80 -9.35 -4.40 0.00
CA PHE A 80 -9.18 -4.12 1.42
C PHE A 80 -9.06 -2.61 1.70
N ASN A 81 -8.29 -1.88 0.89
CA ASN A 81 -8.09 -0.44 1.05
C ASN A 81 -9.38 0.35 0.89
N LEU A 82 -10.26 -0.05 -0.04
CA LEU A 82 -11.58 0.57 -0.18
C LEU A 82 -12.40 0.47 1.11
N GLY A 83 -12.47 -0.72 1.70
CA GLY A 83 -13.18 -0.94 2.96
C GLY A 83 -12.57 -0.15 4.13
N LEU A 84 -11.24 -0.18 4.24
CA LEU A 84 -10.54 0.52 5.32
C LEU A 84 -10.67 2.05 5.20
N THR A 85 -10.59 2.61 4.00
CA THR A 85 -10.77 4.04 3.75
C THR A 85 -12.19 4.48 4.07
N ALA A 86 -13.21 3.72 3.65
CA ALA A 86 -14.60 4.00 3.99
C ALA A 86 -14.83 3.99 5.52
N TYR A 87 -14.24 3.01 6.22
CA TYR A 87 -14.29 2.94 7.68
C TYR A 87 -13.64 4.17 8.35
N ILE A 88 -12.47 4.60 7.88
CA ILE A 88 -11.77 5.78 8.43
C ILE A 88 -12.61 7.03 8.23
N ILE A 89 -13.15 7.25 7.03
CA ILE A 89 -14.00 8.40 6.72
C ILE A 89 -15.22 8.41 7.65
N GLY A 90 -15.92 7.29 7.80
CA GLY A 90 -17.09 7.20 8.66
C GLY A 90 -16.79 7.53 10.13
N ASN A 91 -15.66 7.07 10.66
CA ASN A 91 -15.23 7.40 12.03
C ASN A 91 -14.88 8.89 12.18
N MET A 92 -14.20 9.48 11.19
CA MET A 92 -13.89 10.91 11.20
C MET A 92 -15.17 11.77 11.13
N THR A 93 -16.16 11.39 10.32
CA THR A 93 -17.46 12.07 10.28
C THR A 93 -18.16 12.01 11.63
N ASN A 94 -18.20 10.85 12.30
CA ASN A 94 -18.79 10.73 13.63
C ASN A 94 -18.09 11.63 14.66
N LEU A 95 -16.75 11.71 14.62
CA LEU A 95 -15.98 12.60 15.49
C LEU A 95 -16.34 14.08 15.25
N VAL A 96 -16.41 14.52 14.00
CA VAL A 96 -16.74 15.91 13.64
C VAL A 96 -18.16 16.28 14.07
N VAL A 97 -19.13 15.40 13.82
CA VAL A 97 -20.52 15.60 14.24
C VAL A 97 -20.62 15.72 15.75
N HIS A 98 -19.90 14.87 16.48
CA HIS A 98 -19.89 14.93 17.94
C HIS A 98 -19.20 16.19 18.47
N GLY A 99 -18.05 16.57 17.90
CA GLY A 99 -17.30 17.75 18.30
C GLY A 99 -18.03 19.08 18.05
N THR A 100 -18.85 19.15 17.01
CA THR A 100 -19.63 20.36 16.65
C THR A 100 -21.05 20.36 17.24
N SER A 101 -21.46 19.29 17.93
CA SER A 101 -22.81 19.13 18.47
C SER A 101 -23.22 20.24 19.44
N ARG A 102 -22.29 20.76 20.25
CA ARG A 102 -22.59 21.83 21.23
C ARG A 102 -22.85 23.18 20.59
N THR A 103 -22.13 23.55 19.54
CA THR A 103 -22.30 24.83 18.84
C THR A 103 -23.51 24.80 17.91
N ARG A 104 -23.87 23.63 17.36
CA ARG A 104 -25.04 23.46 16.47
C ARG A 104 -26.40 23.62 17.17
N ASN A 105 -26.44 23.42 18.49
CA ASN A 105 -27.68 23.49 19.28
C ASN A 105 -27.98 24.92 19.82
N PHE A 106 -27.14 25.90 19.51
CA PHE A 106 -27.38 27.33 19.72
C PHE A 106 -27.60 28.00 18.37
#